data_AF-A0A5E4K3G9-F1
#
_entry.id   AF-A0A5E4K3G9-F1
#
_cell.length_a   1.000
_cell.length_b   1.000
_cell.length_c   1.000
_cell.angle_alpha   90.00
_cell.angle_beta   90.00
_cell.angle_gamma   90.00
#
_symmetry.space_group_name_H-M   'P 1'
#
loop_
_entity.id
_entity.type
_entity.pdbx_description
1 polymer ?
#
loop_
_entity_poly.entity_id
_entity_poly.type
_entity_poly.pdbx_seq_one_letter_code
_entity_poly.pdbx_strand_id
1 'polypeptide(L)'
;MTPKTELLNLLKTQLQVEINSRDLYTKFLKEIDNANFNKIISKIESDEEMHIQVVKEMIKIVEDYGAIKEKKIKKESVEETKAAEITQANSIFFLTDLETYMFKIKRILKENLKESSKKAVYVSYNKLPKYTKKIFEEYKINSNQIIFINCVGVSFGDDISINPQDLTKLAITINNTVTDMKNPLVVIDTVSAFSVYHSLDLISKFVSSMNDSARRKNYTILWIALRSESGAELNSKLASFCDKVMKE
;
A
#
# COMPACT_ATOMS: atom_id res chain seq x y z
N MET A 1 19.13 11.10 -7.37
CA MET A 1 19.53 10.16 -6.30
C MET A 1 18.25 9.48 -5.79
N THR A 2 18.23 8.17 -5.54
CA THR A 2 16.98 7.51 -5.10
C THR A 2 16.77 7.71 -3.59
N PRO A 3 15.51 7.73 -3.08
CA PRO A 3 15.26 7.83 -1.64
C PRO A 3 15.97 6.75 -0.81
N LYS A 4 16.16 5.55 -1.38
CA LYS A 4 16.95 4.46 -0.77
C LYS A 4 18.43 4.85 -0.65
N THR A 5 19.02 5.39 -1.71
CA THR A 5 20.43 5.81 -1.73
C THR A 5 20.69 6.94 -0.73
N GLU A 6 19.76 7.89 -0.64
CA GLU A 6 19.82 9.00 0.31
C GLU A 6 19.74 8.50 1.75
N LEU A 7 18.77 7.63 2.07
CA LEU A 7 18.64 7.03 3.40
C LEU A 7 19.88 6.20 3.78
N LEU A 8 20.42 5.39 2.86
CA LEU A 8 21.63 4.62 3.13
C LEU A 8 22.84 5.52 3.40
N ASN A 9 22.96 6.65 2.69
CA ASN A 9 24.04 7.60 2.94
C ASN A 9 23.89 8.30 4.30
N LEU A 10 22.66 8.66 4.70
CA LEU A 10 22.40 9.20 6.04
C LEU A 10 22.76 8.19 7.13
N LEU A 11 22.33 6.93 7.00
CA LEU A 11 22.63 5.87 7.98
C LEU A 11 24.13 5.57 8.05
N LYS A 12 24.85 5.55 6.92
CA LYS A 12 26.32 5.39 6.91
C LYS A 12 27.03 6.57 7.55
N THR A 13 26.53 7.78 7.34
CA THR A 13 27.05 8.98 8.00
C THR A 13 26.83 8.90 9.51
N GLN A 14 25.63 8.52 9.95
CA GLN A 14 25.34 8.32 11.37
C GLN A 14 26.27 7.27 11.98
N LEU A 15 26.41 6.11 11.34
CA LEU A 15 27.31 5.05 11.80
C LEU A 15 28.74 5.56 12.01
N GLN A 16 29.25 6.39 11.09
CA GLN A 16 30.58 6.96 11.21
C GLN A 16 30.68 7.94 12.38
N VAL A 17 29.63 8.72 12.65
CA VAL A 17 29.56 9.61 13.82
C VAL A 17 29.63 8.79 15.11
N GLU A 18 28.84 7.72 15.24
CA GLU A 18 28.86 6.90 16.47
C GLU A 18 30.21 6.22 16.69
N ILE A 19 30.85 5.71 15.62
CA ILE A 19 32.21 5.14 15.71
C ILE A 19 33.22 6.18 16.20
N ASN A 20 33.17 7.40 15.64
CA ASN A 20 34.07 8.48 16.04
C ASN A 20 33.84 8.90 17.49
N SER A 21 32.57 8.96 17.94
CA SER A 21 32.21 9.26 19.34
C SER A 21 32.78 8.21 20.29
N ARG A 22 32.55 6.92 20.01
CA ARG A 22 33.12 5.81 20.80
C ARG A 22 34.65 5.90 20.88
N ASP A 23 35.32 6.11 19.74
CA ASP A 23 36.79 6.18 19.69
C ASP A 23 37.33 7.37 20.51
N LEU A 24 36.64 8.50 20.48
CA LEU A 24 36.96 9.68 21.28
C LEU A 24 36.83 9.37 22.79
N TYR A 25 35.73 8.74 23.22
CA TYR A 25 35.54 8.35 24.62
C TYR A 25 36.56 7.30 25.08
N THR A 26 36.88 6.33 24.23
CA THR A 26 37.92 5.32 24.48
C THR A 26 39.28 5.97 24.67
N LYS A 27 39.58 7.03 23.91
CA LYS A 27 40.82 7.79 24.06
C LYS A 27 40.84 8.55 25.40
N PHE A 28 39.74 9.21 25.78
CA PHE A 28 39.65 9.91 27.06
C PHE A 28 39.82 8.98 28.27
N LEU A 29 39.30 7.75 28.20
CA LEU A 29 39.50 6.73 29.25
C LEU A 29 40.98 6.40 29.50
N LYS A 30 41.83 6.51 28.48
CA LYS A 30 43.27 6.22 28.59
C LYS A 30 44.07 7.37 29.19
N GLU A 31 43.55 8.60 29.13
CA GLU A 31 44.27 9.82 29.53
C GLU A 31 43.90 10.29 30.95
N ILE A 32 42.79 9.80 31.52
CA ILE A 32 42.25 10.28 32.80
C ILE A 32 42.38 9.21 33.90
N ASP A 33 43.17 9.52 34.93
CA ASP A 33 43.31 8.69 36.13
C ASP A 33 42.30 9.11 37.22
N ASN A 34 41.01 8.87 36.95
CA ASN A 34 39.94 9.12 37.92
C ASN A 34 38.88 8.00 37.85
N ALA A 35 38.78 7.20 38.91
CA ALA A 35 37.92 6.02 38.94
C ALA A 35 36.42 6.32 38.74
N ASN A 36 35.91 7.42 39.29
CA ASN A 36 34.50 7.80 39.12
C ASN A 36 34.22 8.27 37.69
N PHE A 37 35.17 9.01 37.11
CA PHE A 37 35.08 9.45 35.72
C PHE A 37 35.14 8.26 34.75
N ASN A 38 36.07 7.33 34.98
CA ASN A 38 36.23 6.13 34.15
C ASN A 38 34.97 5.26 34.16
N LYS A 39 34.27 5.17 35.30
CA LYS A 39 33.00 4.44 35.39
C LYS A 39 31.89 5.10 34.55
N ILE A 40 31.82 6.44 34.52
CA ILE A 40 30.83 7.18 33.72
C ILE A 40 31.15 7.03 32.23
N ILE A 41 32.40 7.23 31.82
CA ILE A 41 32.78 7.11 30.42
C ILE A 41 32.65 5.68 29.91
N SER A 42 32.95 4.66 30.71
CA SER A 42 32.72 3.24 30.33
C SER A 42 31.23 2.95 30.06
N LYS A 43 30.32 3.62 30.79
CA LYS A 43 28.88 3.49 30.56
C LYS A 43 28.47 4.15 29.24
N ILE A 44 29.07 5.30 28.91
CA ILE A 44 28.85 5.99 27.64
C ILE A 44 29.38 5.14 26.48
N GLU A 45 30.60 4.59 26.60
CA GLU A 45 31.17 3.69 25.58
C GLU A 45 30.27 2.49 25.28
N SER A 46 29.73 1.85 26.33
CA SER A 46 28.78 0.74 26.16
C SER A 46 27.47 1.15 25.49
N ASP A 47 26.99 2.38 25.71
CA ASP A 47 25.79 2.91 25.05
C ASP A 47 26.05 3.18 23.57
N GLU A 48 27.22 3.75 23.25
CA GLU A 48 27.65 3.97 21.87
C GLU A 48 27.84 2.65 21.10
N GLU A 49 28.34 1.60 21.74
CA GLU A 49 28.40 0.27 21.13
C GLU A 49 27.00 -0.26 20.76
N MET A 50 26.00 -0.01 21.62
CA MET A 50 24.62 -0.40 21.33
C MET A 50 24.06 0.40 20.14
N HIS A 51 24.29 1.72 20.10
CA HIS A 51 23.89 2.57 18.97
C HIS A 51 24.52 2.10 17.65
N ILE A 52 25.82 1.79 17.66
CA ILE A 52 26.53 1.24 16.49
C ILE A 52 25.86 -0.05 16.00
N GLN A 53 25.47 -0.97 16.89
CA GLN A 53 24.80 -2.21 16.50
C GLN A 53 23.41 -1.94 15.88
N VAL A 54 22.62 -1.07 16.50
CA VAL A 54 21.29 -0.70 15.99
C VAL A 54 21.40 -0.08 14.59
N VAL A 55 22.33 0.84 14.36
CA VAL A 55 22.52 1.47 13.04
C VAL A 55 23.00 0.44 12.00
N LYS A 56 23.87 -0.51 12.37
CA LYS A 56 24.27 -1.62 11.49
C LYS A 56 23.09 -2.48 11.08
N GLU A 57 22.21 -2.83 12.02
CA GLU A 57 20.99 -3.59 11.72
C GLU A 57 20.04 -2.80 10.80
N MET A 58 19.88 -1.50 11.03
CA MET A 58 19.07 -0.63 10.14
C MET A 58 19.63 -0.61 8.71
N ILE A 59 20.95 -0.47 8.54
CA ILE A 59 21.59 -0.52 7.22
C ILE A 59 21.32 -1.86 6.56
N LYS A 60 21.52 -2.97 7.28
CA LYS A 60 21.26 -4.32 6.78
C LYS A 60 19.81 -4.49 6.32
N ILE A 61 18.83 -4.04 7.11
CA ILE A 61 17.41 -4.09 6.76
C ILE A 61 17.14 -3.33 5.45
N VAL A 62 17.70 -2.13 5.28
CA VAL A 62 17.50 -1.32 4.06
C VAL A 62 18.16 -1.96 2.84
N GLU A 63 19.34 -2.56 3.01
CA GLU A 63 20.05 -3.29 1.95
C GLU A 63 19.29 -4.56 1.54
N ASP A 64 18.89 -5.38 2.52
CA ASP A 64 18.12 -6.62 2.34
C ASP A 64 16.74 -6.33 1.72
N TYR A 65 16.03 -5.31 2.18
CA TYR A 65 14.73 -4.91 1.61
C TYR A 65 14.88 -4.48 0.15
N GLY A 66 15.98 -3.81 -0.19
CA GLY A 66 16.34 -3.50 -1.56
C GLY A 66 16.54 -4.74 -2.44
N ALA A 67 17.33 -5.70 -1.95
CA ALA A 67 17.61 -6.96 -2.66
C ALA A 67 16.35 -7.84 -2.81
N ILE A 68 15.47 -7.86 -1.81
CA ILE A 68 14.18 -8.56 -1.85
C ILE A 68 13.25 -7.92 -2.89
N LYS A 69 13.18 -6.58 -2.92
CA LYS A 69 12.38 -5.84 -3.91
C LYS A 69 12.89 -6.09 -5.33
N GLU A 70 14.19 -6.08 -5.55
CA GLU A 70 14.79 -6.35 -6.87
C GLU A 70 14.64 -7.81 -7.33
N LYS A 71 14.73 -8.78 -6.41
CA LYS A 71 14.46 -10.20 -6.70
C LYS A 71 12.97 -10.49 -6.96
N LYS A 72 12.04 -9.85 -6.23
CA LYS A 72 10.59 -9.96 -6.49
C LYS A 72 10.23 -9.38 -7.87
N ILE A 73 10.73 -8.19 -8.21
CA ILE A 73 10.50 -7.55 -9.52
C ILE A 73 11.00 -8.43 -10.70
N LYS A 74 12.13 -9.13 -10.54
CA LYS A 74 12.66 -10.05 -11.58
C LYS A 74 11.90 -11.38 -11.69
N LYS A 75 11.28 -11.87 -10.61
CA LYS A 75 10.43 -13.07 -10.66
C LYS A 75 9.04 -12.77 -11.25
N GLU A 76 8.62 -11.51 -11.20
CA GLU A 76 7.30 -11.02 -11.61
C GLU A 76 7.16 -10.72 -13.13
N SER A 77 8.24 -10.70 -13.91
CA SER A 77 8.17 -10.64 -15.38
C SER A 77 7.75 -11.96 -16.04
N VAL A 78 7.57 -13.02 -15.26
CA VAL A 78 7.16 -14.36 -15.73
C VAL A 78 5.66 -14.64 -15.50
N GLU A 79 4.95 -13.79 -14.72
CA GLU A 79 3.51 -13.94 -14.43
C GLU A 79 2.62 -12.92 -15.20
N GLU A 80 2.89 -12.68 -16.48
CA GLU A 80 2.00 -11.88 -17.36
C GLU A 80 0.64 -12.56 -17.60
N THR A 81 0.52 -13.85 -17.28
CA THR A 81 -0.61 -14.71 -17.67
C THR A 81 -1.91 -14.49 -16.87
N LYS A 82 -1.88 -13.91 -15.67
CA LYS A 82 -3.08 -13.76 -14.79
C LYS A 82 -3.86 -12.45 -14.94
N ALA A 83 -3.33 -11.46 -15.66
CA ALA A 83 -4.02 -10.17 -15.85
C ALA A 83 -5.21 -10.27 -16.84
N ALA A 84 -5.10 -11.13 -17.85
CA ALA A 84 -6.18 -11.40 -18.81
C ALA A 84 -7.44 -11.98 -18.11
N GLU A 85 -7.21 -12.71 -17.02
CA GLU A 85 -8.21 -13.42 -16.22
C GLU A 85 -9.15 -12.50 -15.41
N ILE A 86 -8.88 -11.20 -15.37
CA ILE A 86 -9.71 -10.17 -14.70
C ILE A 86 -10.91 -9.76 -15.58
N THR A 87 -10.84 -9.99 -16.89
CA THR A 87 -11.84 -9.48 -17.85
C THR A 87 -13.11 -10.32 -17.95
N GLN A 88 -13.16 -11.50 -17.34
CA GLN A 88 -14.28 -12.45 -17.46
C GLN A 88 -15.24 -12.45 -16.26
N ALA A 89 -14.92 -11.74 -15.18
CA ALA A 89 -15.74 -11.68 -13.97
C ALA A 89 -16.25 -10.26 -13.72
N ASN A 90 -17.50 -10.12 -13.31
CA ASN A 90 -18.06 -8.83 -12.90
C ASN A 90 -17.66 -8.48 -11.46
N SER A 91 -17.39 -9.47 -10.62
CA SER A 91 -16.93 -9.25 -9.24
C SER A 91 -15.73 -10.12 -8.88
N ILE A 92 -14.66 -9.47 -8.42
CA ILE A 92 -13.39 -10.11 -8.09
C ILE A 92 -13.03 -9.72 -6.66
N PHE A 93 -12.82 -10.72 -5.80
CA PHE A 93 -12.23 -10.53 -4.49
C PHE A 93 -10.72 -10.78 -4.57
N PHE A 94 -9.94 -9.76 -4.23
CA PHE A 94 -8.49 -9.80 -4.32
C PHE A 94 -7.86 -9.71 -2.94
N LEU A 95 -7.36 -10.86 -2.47
CA LEU A 95 -6.76 -11.01 -1.15
C LEU A 95 -5.24 -11.05 -1.26
N THR A 96 -4.57 -10.07 -0.66
CA THR A 96 -3.13 -9.86 -0.80
C THR A 96 -2.49 -9.34 0.47
N ASP A 97 -1.17 -9.44 0.58
CA ASP A 97 -0.41 -8.91 1.71
C ASP A 97 -0.08 -7.43 1.50
N LEU A 98 0.07 -6.70 2.62
CA LEU A 98 0.35 -5.26 2.63
C LEU A 98 1.62 -4.88 1.85
N GLU A 99 2.65 -5.73 1.84
CA GLU A 99 3.91 -5.43 1.15
C GLU A 99 3.75 -5.36 -0.37
N THR A 100 2.89 -6.20 -0.93
CA THR A 100 2.80 -6.42 -2.37
C THR A 100 1.53 -5.84 -2.99
N TYR A 101 0.53 -5.49 -2.18
CA TYR A 101 -0.78 -5.10 -2.67
C TYR A 101 -0.73 -3.93 -3.67
N MET A 102 0.01 -2.87 -3.35
CA MET A 102 0.10 -1.68 -4.21
C MET A 102 0.78 -2.01 -5.53
N PHE A 103 1.81 -2.87 -5.51
CA PHE A 103 2.43 -3.36 -6.73
C PHE A 103 1.42 -4.07 -7.63
N LYS A 104 0.63 -4.97 -7.05
CA LYS A 104 -0.37 -5.74 -7.80
C LYS A 104 -1.50 -4.87 -8.33
N ILE A 105 -2.00 -3.90 -7.56
CA ILE A 105 -2.98 -2.90 -8.04
C ILE A 105 -2.48 -2.19 -9.30
N LYS A 106 -1.24 -1.69 -9.25
CA LYS A 106 -0.64 -0.98 -10.37
C LYS A 106 -0.54 -1.86 -11.61
N ARG A 107 -0.15 -3.13 -11.43
CA ARG A 107 -0.12 -4.09 -12.54
C ARG A 107 -1.52 -4.26 -13.16
N ILE A 108 -2.54 -4.50 -12.33
CA ILE A 108 -3.92 -4.68 -12.80
C ILE A 108 -4.41 -3.44 -13.57
N LEU A 109 -4.22 -2.25 -13.00
CA LEU A 109 -4.62 -0.99 -13.65
C LEU A 109 -3.86 -0.74 -14.94
N LYS A 110 -2.53 -0.96 -14.95
CA LYS A 110 -1.70 -0.77 -16.14
C LYS A 110 -2.17 -1.66 -17.29
N GLU A 111 -2.48 -2.92 -17.01
CA GLU A 111 -2.98 -3.86 -18.01
C GLU A 111 -4.39 -3.51 -18.48
N ASN A 112 -5.30 -3.17 -17.56
CA ASN A 112 -6.69 -2.82 -17.89
C ASN A 112 -6.81 -1.51 -18.67
N LEU A 113 -5.89 -0.56 -18.45
CA LEU A 113 -5.90 0.77 -19.05
C LEU A 113 -4.97 0.91 -20.27
N LYS A 114 -4.42 -0.21 -20.81
CA LYS A 114 -3.60 -0.18 -22.03
C LYS A 114 -4.31 0.47 -23.21
N GLU A 115 -5.60 0.21 -23.36
CA GLU A 115 -6.44 0.83 -24.37
C GLU A 115 -6.89 2.22 -23.90
N SER A 116 -6.69 3.26 -24.73
CA SER A 116 -7.05 4.64 -24.39
C SER A 116 -8.54 4.86 -24.13
N SER A 117 -9.41 4.00 -24.67
CA SER A 117 -10.86 4.06 -24.44
C SER A 117 -11.30 3.50 -23.08
N LYS A 118 -10.44 2.73 -22.41
CA LYS A 118 -10.74 2.14 -21.11
C LYS A 118 -10.60 3.19 -20.03
N LYS A 119 -11.55 3.15 -19.09
CA LYS A 119 -11.59 4.02 -17.92
C LYS A 119 -11.75 3.16 -16.67
N ALA A 120 -11.24 3.66 -15.55
CA ALA A 120 -11.42 3.05 -14.25
C ALA A 120 -12.01 4.06 -13.25
N VAL A 121 -12.65 3.52 -12.23
CA VAL A 121 -13.04 4.25 -11.03
C VAL A 121 -12.20 3.71 -9.88
N TYR A 122 -11.50 4.60 -9.18
CA TYR A 122 -10.69 4.22 -8.03
C TYR A 122 -11.30 4.81 -6.76
N VAL A 123 -11.80 3.94 -5.89
CA VAL A 123 -12.38 4.31 -4.61
C VAL A 123 -11.33 4.12 -3.54
N SER A 124 -10.93 5.23 -2.91
CA SER A 124 -9.92 5.22 -1.85
C SER A 124 -10.56 5.51 -0.50
N TYR A 125 -10.47 4.55 0.43
CA TYR A 125 -11.06 4.67 1.77
C TYR A 125 -10.08 5.08 2.86
N ASN A 126 -8.80 4.78 2.66
CA ASN A 126 -7.76 4.95 3.67
C ASN A 126 -6.55 5.76 3.17
N LYS A 127 -6.59 6.27 1.93
CA LYS A 127 -5.49 7.06 1.33
C LYS A 127 -6.01 8.27 0.58
N LEU A 128 -5.34 9.40 0.73
CA LEU A 128 -5.69 10.57 -0.09
C LEU A 128 -5.32 10.28 -1.55
N PRO A 129 -6.20 10.56 -2.53
CA PRO A 129 -5.93 10.28 -3.94
C PRO A 129 -4.65 10.93 -4.45
N LYS A 130 -4.23 12.08 -3.92
CA LYS A 130 -2.96 12.74 -4.25
C LYS A 130 -1.77 11.77 -4.23
N TYR A 131 -1.67 10.93 -3.20
CA TYR A 131 -0.56 10.00 -3.07
C TYR A 131 -0.67 8.84 -4.07
N THR A 132 -1.88 8.33 -4.25
CA THR A 132 -2.15 7.25 -5.21
C THR A 132 -1.90 7.69 -6.66
N LYS A 133 -2.33 8.91 -7.03
CA LYS A 133 -2.06 9.53 -8.34
C LYS A 133 -0.56 9.63 -8.61
N LYS A 134 0.22 10.17 -7.67
CA LYS A 134 1.68 10.26 -7.79
C LYS A 134 2.31 8.87 -8.02
N ILE A 135 1.88 7.88 -7.26
CA ILE A 135 2.36 6.49 -7.41
C ILE A 135 1.98 5.92 -8.79
N PHE A 136 0.79 6.21 -9.31
CA PHE A 136 0.37 5.74 -10.63
C PHE A 136 1.15 6.40 -11.76
N GLU A 137 1.40 7.71 -11.66
CA GLU A 137 2.22 8.47 -12.61
C GLU A 137 3.66 7.95 -12.67
N GLU A 138 4.28 7.67 -11.52
CA GLU A 138 5.62 7.05 -11.43
C GLU A 138 5.69 5.69 -12.16
N TYR A 139 4.55 4.98 -12.25
CA TYR A 139 4.42 3.68 -12.92
C TYR A 139 3.92 3.80 -14.37
N LYS A 140 3.86 5.02 -14.90
CA LYS A 140 3.38 5.34 -16.25
C LYS A 140 1.93 4.89 -16.49
N ILE A 141 1.10 4.91 -15.45
CA ILE A 141 -0.34 4.71 -15.56
C ILE A 141 -0.96 6.08 -15.78
N ASN A 142 -1.73 6.23 -16.86
CA ASN A 142 -2.38 7.50 -17.20
C ASN A 142 -3.53 7.80 -16.23
N SER A 143 -3.29 8.71 -15.28
CA SER A 143 -4.26 9.11 -14.26
C SER A 143 -5.52 9.75 -14.86
N ASN A 144 -5.47 10.29 -16.07
CA ASN A 144 -6.65 10.85 -16.76
C ASN A 144 -7.68 9.79 -17.17
N GLN A 145 -7.29 8.51 -17.20
CA GLN A 145 -8.22 7.39 -17.42
C GLN A 145 -8.88 6.91 -16.12
N ILE A 146 -8.55 7.52 -14.98
CA ILE A 146 -9.01 7.08 -13.66
C ILE A 146 -9.82 8.22 -13.01
N ILE A 147 -11.08 7.96 -12.70
CA ILE A 147 -11.89 8.84 -11.86
C ILE A 147 -11.73 8.42 -10.40
N PHE A 148 -11.29 9.34 -9.55
CA PHE A 148 -11.05 9.06 -8.14
C PHE A 148 -12.27 9.45 -7.29
N ILE A 149 -12.72 8.51 -6.46
CA ILE A 149 -13.71 8.74 -5.41
C ILE A 149 -12.97 8.64 -4.07
N ASN A 150 -13.00 9.72 -3.31
CA ASN A 150 -12.28 9.87 -2.06
C ASN A 150 -13.24 9.72 -0.87
N CYS A 151 -12.98 8.73 -0.01
CA CYS A 151 -13.74 8.49 1.21
C CYS A 151 -12.94 8.77 2.49
N VAL A 152 -11.81 9.49 2.41
CA VAL A 152 -10.96 9.80 3.58
C VAL A 152 -11.50 11.02 4.38
N GLY A 153 -12.54 11.69 3.89
CA GLY A 153 -13.19 12.80 4.58
C GLY A 153 -12.56 14.18 4.38
N VAL A 154 -11.51 14.29 3.56
CA VAL A 154 -10.89 15.57 3.17
C VAL A 154 -10.96 15.72 1.65
N SER A 155 -11.60 16.77 1.15
CA SER A 155 -11.65 17.07 -0.29
C SER A 155 -10.27 17.50 -0.81
N PHE A 156 -9.88 17.01 -1.98
CA PHE A 156 -8.60 17.36 -2.61
C PHE A 156 -8.77 17.53 -4.12
N GLY A 157 -8.51 18.74 -4.63
CA GLY A 157 -8.63 19.04 -6.07
C GLY A 157 -10.01 18.67 -6.64
N ASP A 158 -10.01 18.04 -7.81
CA ASP A 158 -11.22 17.66 -8.56
C ASP A 158 -11.78 16.27 -8.20
N ASP A 159 -11.36 15.69 -7.08
CA ASP A 159 -11.79 14.35 -6.66
C ASP A 159 -13.23 14.35 -6.11
N ILE A 160 -14.00 13.30 -6.41
CA ILE A 160 -15.35 13.17 -5.87
C ILE A 160 -15.25 12.77 -4.39
N SER A 161 -15.59 13.69 -3.48
CA SER A 161 -15.52 13.44 -2.04
C SER A 161 -16.83 12.89 -1.49
N ILE A 162 -16.75 11.77 -0.77
CA ILE A 162 -17.87 11.07 -0.13
C ILE A 162 -17.55 10.86 1.34
N ASN A 163 -18.53 11.05 2.22
CA ASN A 163 -18.38 10.72 3.63
C ASN A 163 -18.23 9.19 3.78
N PRO A 164 -17.19 8.67 4.46
CA PRO A 164 -17.02 7.23 4.65
C PRO A 164 -18.18 6.55 5.36
N GLN A 165 -19.03 7.27 6.09
CA GLN A 165 -20.23 6.72 6.74
C GLN A 165 -21.43 6.55 5.78
N ASP A 166 -21.36 7.07 4.57
CA ASP A 166 -22.49 7.08 3.63
C ASP A 166 -22.28 6.11 2.46
N LEU A 167 -22.45 4.81 2.76
CA LEU A 167 -22.35 3.75 1.74
C LEU A 167 -23.42 3.88 0.65
N THR A 168 -24.59 4.43 0.96
CA THR A 168 -25.65 4.66 -0.02
C THR A 168 -25.20 5.65 -1.08
N LYS A 169 -24.68 6.81 -0.65
CA LYS A 169 -24.16 7.82 -1.57
C LYS A 169 -22.97 7.29 -2.35
N LEU A 170 -22.08 6.52 -1.73
CA LEU A 170 -20.98 5.86 -2.42
C LEU A 170 -21.47 4.94 -3.56
N ALA A 171 -22.45 4.08 -3.29
CA ALA A 171 -23.03 3.21 -4.31
C ALA A 171 -23.62 4.01 -5.47
N ILE A 172 -24.39 5.07 -5.15
CA ILE A 172 -25.01 5.96 -6.16
C ILE A 172 -23.91 6.62 -7.00
N THR A 173 -22.88 7.17 -6.35
CA THR A 173 -21.77 7.83 -7.04
C THR A 173 -21.05 6.87 -7.98
N ILE A 174 -20.63 5.70 -7.50
CA ILE A 174 -19.98 4.68 -8.36
C ILE A 174 -20.89 4.35 -9.55
N ASN A 175 -22.16 4.05 -9.29
CA ASN A 175 -23.12 3.65 -10.32
C ASN A 175 -23.38 4.75 -11.35
N ASN A 176 -23.38 6.02 -10.96
CA ASN A 176 -23.53 7.13 -11.89
C ASN A 176 -22.25 7.32 -12.70
N THR A 177 -21.09 7.29 -12.04
CA THR A 177 -19.79 7.44 -12.70
C THR A 177 -19.53 6.40 -13.78
N VAL A 178 -19.92 5.14 -13.56
CA VAL A 178 -19.70 4.06 -14.55
C VAL A 178 -20.70 4.04 -15.71
N THR A 179 -21.80 4.81 -15.65
CA THR A 179 -22.93 4.65 -16.60
C THR A 179 -22.52 4.93 -18.05
N ASP A 180 -21.64 5.90 -18.28
CA ASP A 180 -21.20 6.29 -19.64
C ASP A 180 -19.85 5.66 -20.04
N MET A 181 -19.37 4.68 -19.29
CA MET A 181 -18.08 4.03 -19.53
C MET A 181 -18.26 2.66 -20.19
N LYS A 182 -17.40 2.35 -21.17
CA LYS A 182 -17.40 1.04 -21.83
C LYS A 182 -16.61 0.02 -21.00
N ASN A 183 -17.32 -0.90 -20.32
CA ASN A 183 -16.76 -1.98 -19.50
C ASN A 183 -15.68 -1.47 -18.51
N PRO A 184 -16.01 -0.51 -17.62
CA PRO A 184 -15.03 0.07 -16.72
C PRO A 184 -14.59 -0.92 -15.63
N LEU A 185 -13.42 -0.65 -15.05
CA LEU A 185 -12.95 -1.32 -13.85
C LEU A 185 -13.17 -0.41 -12.63
N VAL A 186 -13.90 -0.89 -11.64
CA VAL A 186 -14.06 -0.23 -10.34
C VAL A 186 -13.13 -0.90 -9.34
N VAL A 187 -12.21 -0.14 -8.73
CA VAL A 187 -11.28 -0.64 -7.72
C VAL A 187 -11.65 -0.07 -6.36
N ILE A 188 -11.83 -0.94 -5.36
CA ILE A 188 -12.13 -0.56 -3.97
C ILE A 188 -10.90 -0.84 -3.10
N ASP A 189 -10.15 0.23 -2.73
CA ASP A 189 -8.90 0.17 -1.95
C ASP A 189 -9.08 0.79 -0.54
N THR A 190 -9.13 0.03 0.54
CA THR A 190 -9.37 -1.43 0.64
C THR A 190 -10.73 -1.64 1.32
N VAL A 191 -11.39 -2.77 1.04
CA VAL A 191 -12.68 -3.10 1.68
C VAL A 191 -12.55 -3.30 3.19
N SER A 192 -11.38 -3.74 3.66
CA SER A 192 -11.10 -3.92 5.10
C SER A 192 -11.26 -2.59 5.87
N ALA A 193 -10.98 -1.45 5.23
CA ALA A 193 -11.11 -0.12 5.84
C ALA A 193 -12.57 0.27 6.13
N PHE A 194 -13.56 -0.41 5.54
CA PHE A 194 -14.97 -0.11 5.79
C PHE A 194 -15.36 -0.48 7.23
N SER A 195 -14.70 -1.47 7.82
CA SER A 195 -14.95 -1.95 9.18
C SER A 195 -14.69 -0.89 10.26
N VAL A 196 -14.00 0.19 9.91
CA VAL A 196 -13.81 1.35 10.81
C VAL A 196 -15.13 2.10 11.03
N TYR A 197 -16.03 2.10 10.06
CA TYR A 197 -17.26 2.90 10.06
C TYR A 197 -18.53 2.08 10.05
N HIS A 198 -18.45 0.81 9.63
CA HIS A 198 -19.61 -0.03 9.32
C HIS A 198 -19.52 -1.40 9.97
N SER A 199 -20.67 -1.97 10.31
CA SER A 199 -20.75 -3.36 10.74
C SER A 199 -20.51 -4.33 9.58
N LEU A 200 -20.02 -5.52 9.90
CA LEU A 200 -19.76 -6.60 8.94
C LEU A 200 -20.99 -6.95 8.09
N ASP A 201 -22.19 -6.91 8.68
CA ASP A 201 -23.44 -7.18 7.96
C ASP A 201 -23.79 -6.07 6.97
N LEU A 202 -23.57 -4.81 7.34
CA LEU A 202 -23.81 -3.68 6.43
C LEU A 202 -22.83 -3.71 5.25
N ILE A 203 -21.55 -4.00 5.52
CA ILE A 203 -20.53 -4.19 4.49
C ILE A 203 -20.91 -5.34 3.55
N SER A 204 -21.36 -6.46 4.09
CA SER A 204 -21.78 -7.63 3.30
C SER A 204 -22.95 -7.31 2.36
N LYS A 205 -23.97 -6.61 2.87
CA LYS A 205 -25.11 -6.15 2.07
C LYS A 205 -24.67 -5.17 0.97
N PHE A 206 -23.77 -4.25 1.30
CA PHE A 206 -23.21 -3.30 0.34
C PHE A 206 -22.44 -4.02 -0.78
N VAL A 207 -21.53 -4.94 -0.43
CA VAL A 207 -20.75 -5.71 -1.41
C VAL A 207 -21.67 -6.53 -2.31
N SER A 208 -22.66 -7.24 -1.76
CA SER A 208 -23.64 -7.98 -2.55
C SER A 208 -24.39 -7.07 -3.53
N SER A 209 -24.91 -5.94 -3.05
CA SER A 209 -25.64 -4.98 -3.89
C SER A 209 -24.78 -4.39 -5.01
N MET A 210 -23.52 -4.08 -4.71
CA MET A 210 -22.56 -3.58 -5.69
C MET A 210 -22.17 -4.64 -6.72
N ASN A 211 -22.01 -5.90 -6.32
CA ASN A 211 -21.77 -7.01 -7.25
C ASN A 211 -22.95 -7.20 -8.22
N ASP A 212 -24.19 -7.11 -7.72
CA ASP A 212 -25.38 -7.17 -8.58
C ASP A 212 -25.45 -5.98 -9.55
N SER A 213 -25.04 -4.79 -9.09
CA SER A 213 -24.94 -3.61 -9.96
C SER A 213 -23.88 -3.80 -11.04
N ALA A 214 -22.70 -4.35 -10.69
CA ALA A 214 -21.61 -4.65 -11.62
C ALA A 214 -22.06 -5.56 -12.76
N ARG A 215 -22.81 -6.63 -12.43
CA ARG A 215 -23.40 -7.55 -13.42
C ARG A 215 -24.40 -6.82 -14.32
N ARG A 216 -25.37 -6.11 -13.75
CA ARG A 216 -26.43 -5.44 -14.51
C ARG A 216 -25.91 -4.34 -15.44
N LYS A 217 -24.90 -3.59 -15.00
CA LYS A 217 -24.31 -2.47 -15.75
C LYS A 217 -23.06 -2.87 -16.55
N ASN A 218 -22.71 -4.15 -16.57
CA ASN A 218 -21.58 -4.70 -17.31
C ASN A 218 -20.23 -4.01 -17.00
N TYR A 219 -19.91 -3.85 -15.73
CA TYR A 219 -18.58 -3.44 -15.27
C TYR A 219 -17.95 -4.52 -14.38
N THR A 220 -16.64 -4.41 -14.17
CA THR A 220 -15.91 -5.27 -13.23
C THR A 220 -15.61 -4.49 -11.96
N ILE A 221 -15.94 -5.06 -10.80
CA ILE A 221 -15.52 -4.54 -9.50
C ILE A 221 -14.44 -5.43 -8.88
N LEU A 222 -13.35 -4.78 -8.44
CA LEU A 222 -12.22 -5.38 -7.77
C LEU A 222 -12.23 -4.95 -6.30
N TRP A 223 -12.62 -5.87 -5.42
CA TRP A 223 -12.59 -5.69 -3.98
C TRP A 223 -11.22 -6.06 -3.44
N ILE A 224 -10.48 -5.08 -2.94
CA ILE A 224 -9.14 -5.34 -2.41
C ILE A 224 -9.22 -5.51 -0.91
N ALA A 225 -8.72 -6.65 -0.43
CA ALA A 225 -8.62 -6.97 0.98
C ALA A 225 -7.18 -7.30 1.35
N LEU A 226 -6.78 -6.87 2.55
CA LEU A 226 -5.49 -7.23 3.12
C LEU A 226 -5.63 -8.52 3.93
N ARG A 227 -4.63 -9.40 3.83
CA ARG A 227 -4.52 -10.54 4.75
C ARG A 227 -4.14 -10.02 6.14
N SER A 228 -5.07 -10.15 7.07
CA SER A 228 -4.84 -9.96 8.49
C SER A 228 -5.72 -10.93 9.28
N GLU A 229 -5.29 -11.31 10.47
CA GLU A 229 -6.09 -12.15 11.38
C GLU A 229 -7.42 -11.48 11.73
N SER A 230 -7.38 -10.17 12.03
CA SER A 230 -8.57 -9.37 12.36
C SER A 230 -9.58 -9.25 11.22
N GLY A 231 -9.15 -9.44 9.97
CA GLY A 231 -10.01 -9.36 8.79
C GLY A 231 -10.51 -10.71 8.29
N ALA A 232 -10.12 -11.83 8.92
CA ALA A 232 -10.35 -13.17 8.35
C ALA A 232 -11.84 -13.49 8.15
N GLU A 233 -12.69 -13.18 9.12
CA GLU A 233 -14.13 -13.40 9.05
C GLU A 233 -14.76 -12.60 7.90
N LEU A 234 -14.47 -11.29 7.85
CA LEU A 234 -14.95 -10.42 6.76
C LEU A 234 -14.48 -10.94 5.41
N ASN A 235 -13.19 -11.23 5.28
CA ASN A 235 -12.59 -11.69 4.02
C ASN A 235 -13.22 -13.01 3.55
N SER A 236 -13.48 -13.95 4.45
CA SER A 236 -14.15 -15.21 4.12
C SER A 236 -15.57 -14.98 3.63
N LYS A 237 -16.33 -14.11 4.31
CA LYS A 237 -17.70 -13.76 3.94
C LYS A 237 -17.74 -13.06 2.57
N LEU A 238 -16.89 -12.06 2.36
CA LEU A 238 -16.84 -11.31 1.11
C LEU A 238 -16.36 -12.13 -0.09
N ALA A 239 -15.42 -13.05 0.12
CA ALA A 239 -14.97 -13.97 -0.91
C ALA A 239 -16.12 -14.81 -1.49
N SER A 240 -17.10 -15.19 -0.66
CA SER A 240 -18.26 -15.98 -1.10
C SER A 240 -19.25 -15.22 -1.98
N PHE A 241 -19.22 -13.88 -1.97
CA PHE A 241 -20.09 -13.04 -2.80
C PHE A 241 -19.52 -12.73 -4.18
N CYS A 242 -18.24 -13.03 -4.42
CA CYS A 242 -17.55 -12.65 -5.64
C CYS A 242 -17.46 -13.83 -6.61
N ASP A 243 -17.56 -13.54 -7.90
CA ASP A 243 -17.49 -14.54 -8.97
C ASP A 243 -16.10 -15.19 -9.04
N LYS A 244 -15.08 -14.44 -8.65
CA LYS A 244 -13.70 -14.88 -8.65
C LYS A 244 -12.96 -14.43 -7.40
N VAL A 245 -12.15 -15.33 -6.86
CA VAL A 245 -11.26 -15.06 -5.72
C VAL A 245 -9.82 -15.22 -6.18
N MET A 246 -9.05 -14.14 -6.10
CA MET A 246 -7.62 -14.12 -6.39
C MET A 246 -6.87 -14.03 -5.06
N LYS A 247 -6.07 -15.06 -4.76
CA LYS A 247 -5.19 -15.11 -3.60
C LYS A 247 -3.76 -15.10 -4.10
N GLU A 248 -3.04 -14.03 -3.83
CA GLU A 248 -1.60 -13.92 -4.14
C GLU A 248 -0.84 -13.48 -2.92
#